data_AF-A0A820FWV9-F1
#
_entry.id   AF-A0A820FWV9-F1
#
_cell.length_a   1.000
_cell.length_b   1.000
_cell.length_c   1.000
_cell.angle_alpha   90.00
_cell.angle_beta   90.00
_cell.angle_gamma   90.00
#
_symmetry.space_group_name_H-M   'P 1'
#
loop_
_entity.id
_entity.type
_entity.pdbx_description
1 polymer ?
#
loop_
_entity_poly.entity_id
_entity_poly.type
_entity_poly.pdbx_seq_one_letter_code
_entity_poly.pdbx_strand_id
1 'polypeptide(L)'
;MTYTEADFELSQVYKCVDSNQDEQIKDVISMGVADGKREPISILHHIEKQGRVLPSRVIVNDISDTLFDQAKANLVNHGWVDKIGNEIIYFLGKIDDIKTELVKETKVRLGIIGVYNLGYLKNALYLYQQNAEIIGTKFNVYPVYLNNDEDNLILEHGETITFDITNLSDDIINQIHNNVDQSKRLYAQCVYTTDKHFVSHYFNDGVLKEVIHGIFIGYNIDIYQEGDNGRYIVVKFQCTKETGNGITLMTSLNNVLGNITTDTQIKSLRVLKNLID
;
A
#
# COMPACT_ATOMS: atom_id res chain seq x y z
N MET A 1 18.08 -12.81 -14.21
CA MET A 1 17.43 -12.68 -12.90
C MET A 1 16.06 -13.32 -13.02
N THR A 2 15.88 -14.50 -12.45
CA THR A 2 14.57 -15.16 -12.33
C THR A 2 13.82 -14.43 -11.22
N TYR A 3 12.84 -13.61 -11.58
CA TYR A 3 11.92 -13.03 -10.60
C TYR A 3 11.16 -14.20 -9.98
N THR A 4 11.35 -14.43 -8.68
CA THR A 4 10.52 -15.38 -7.95
C THR A 4 9.08 -14.89 -8.05
N GLU A 5 8.17 -15.80 -8.41
CA GLU A 5 6.72 -15.62 -8.63
C GLU A 5 5.92 -15.02 -7.44
N ALA A 6 6.58 -14.47 -6.41
CA ALA A 6 5.96 -14.17 -5.12
C ALA A 6 5.49 -12.72 -4.94
N ASP A 7 5.56 -11.88 -5.97
CA ASP A 7 5.25 -10.45 -5.84
C ASP A 7 4.11 -10.00 -6.77
N PHE A 8 2.91 -10.43 -6.41
CA PHE A 8 1.71 -10.23 -7.22
C PHE A 8 1.35 -8.76 -7.44
N GLU A 9 1.53 -7.88 -6.44
CA GLU A 9 1.24 -6.45 -6.59
C GLU A 9 2.24 -5.81 -7.57
N LEU A 10 3.52 -6.21 -7.54
CA LEU A 10 4.55 -5.73 -8.47
C LEU A 10 4.29 -6.17 -9.92
N SER A 11 3.66 -7.33 -10.13
CA SER A 11 3.23 -7.76 -11.47
C SER A 11 2.26 -6.77 -12.12
N GLN A 12 1.37 -6.15 -11.33
CA GLN A 12 0.45 -5.12 -11.84
C GLN A 12 1.19 -3.84 -12.17
N VAL A 13 2.24 -3.49 -11.42
CA VAL A 13 3.13 -2.38 -11.75
C VAL A 13 3.78 -2.62 -13.12
N TYR A 14 4.35 -3.80 -13.35
CA TYR A 14 4.97 -4.14 -14.63
C TYR A 14 3.98 -4.10 -15.79
N LYS A 15 2.78 -4.69 -15.63
CA LYS A 15 1.72 -4.60 -16.65
C LYS A 15 1.37 -3.15 -16.98
N CYS A 16 1.33 -2.28 -15.98
CA CYS A 16 1.05 -0.87 -16.23
C CYS A 16 2.22 -0.16 -16.93
N VAL A 17 3.46 -0.43 -16.55
CA VAL A 17 4.64 0.05 -17.28
C VAL A 17 4.55 -0.41 -18.74
N ASP A 18 4.32 -1.69 -18.98
CA ASP A 18 4.29 -2.32 -20.31
C ASP A 18 3.10 -1.87 -21.17
N SER A 19 1.97 -1.52 -20.57
CA SER A 19 0.78 -1.04 -21.31
C SER A 19 0.91 0.42 -21.77
N ASN A 20 1.90 1.15 -21.27
CA ASN A 20 2.16 2.55 -21.62
C ASN A 20 3.49 2.70 -22.35
N GLN A 21 3.74 1.88 -23.37
CA GLN A 21 5.01 1.85 -24.11
C GLN A 21 5.32 3.14 -24.87
N ASP A 22 4.29 3.81 -25.38
CA ASP A 22 4.44 5.02 -26.20
C ASP A 22 4.71 6.29 -25.37
N GLU A 23 4.69 6.16 -24.04
CA GLU A 23 4.83 7.28 -23.12
C GLU A 23 6.06 7.14 -22.24
N GLN A 24 6.77 8.23 -21.97
CA GLN A 24 7.88 8.20 -21.02
C GLN A 24 7.35 8.17 -19.59
N ILE A 25 7.83 7.23 -18.76
CA ILE A 25 7.68 7.34 -17.32
C ILE A 25 8.70 8.37 -16.85
N LYS A 26 8.22 9.56 -16.49
CA LYS A 26 9.04 10.70 -16.09
C LYS A 26 9.47 10.58 -14.63
N ASP A 27 8.54 10.20 -13.77
CA ASP A 27 8.75 10.13 -12.32
C ASP A 27 8.29 8.78 -11.77
N VAL A 28 9.01 8.26 -10.78
CA VAL A 28 8.58 7.12 -9.96
C VAL A 28 8.50 7.56 -8.50
N ILE A 29 7.33 7.40 -7.88
CA ILE A 29 7.11 7.68 -6.46
C ILE A 29 6.79 6.36 -5.77
N SER A 30 7.60 5.94 -4.81
CA SER A 30 7.38 4.69 -4.06
C SER A 30 7.23 5.00 -2.58
N MET A 31 6.09 4.59 -2.00
CA MET A 31 5.67 4.91 -0.64
C MET A 31 5.66 3.67 0.25
N GLY A 32 6.44 3.70 1.33
CA GLY A 32 6.65 2.57 2.24
C GLY A 32 7.48 1.46 1.60
N VAL A 33 8.68 1.84 1.16
CA VAL A 33 9.56 1.01 0.33
C VAL A 33 10.25 -0.14 1.06
N ALA A 34 10.17 -0.19 2.38
CA ALA A 34 10.96 -1.08 3.22
C ALA A 34 12.46 -0.98 2.84
N ASP A 35 13.08 -2.08 2.42
CA ASP A 35 14.50 -2.12 2.04
C ASP A 35 14.77 -1.64 0.61
N GLY A 36 13.76 -1.16 -0.12
CA GLY A 36 13.91 -0.59 -1.46
C GLY A 36 14.06 -1.61 -2.59
N LYS A 37 14.24 -2.90 -2.31
CA LYS A 37 14.50 -3.92 -3.35
C LYS A 37 13.28 -4.17 -4.22
N ARG A 38 12.11 -4.27 -3.58
CA ARG A 38 10.82 -4.47 -4.24
C ARG A 38 10.43 -3.22 -5.07
N GLU A 39 10.40 -2.08 -4.42
CA GLU A 39 10.18 -0.77 -5.03
C GLU A 39 11.10 0.25 -4.36
N PRO A 40 11.76 1.16 -5.10
CA PRO A 40 11.64 1.37 -6.55
C PRO A 40 12.58 0.47 -7.40
N ILE A 41 13.54 -0.25 -6.82
CA ILE A 41 14.64 -0.90 -7.57
C ILE A 41 14.15 -1.88 -8.64
N SER A 42 13.21 -2.77 -8.31
CA SER A 42 12.72 -3.74 -9.30
C SER A 42 11.92 -3.08 -10.43
N ILE A 43 11.22 -1.97 -10.14
CA ILE A 43 10.52 -1.15 -11.14
C ILE A 43 11.54 -0.52 -12.10
N LEU A 44 12.60 0.08 -11.56
CA LEU A 44 13.66 0.71 -12.36
C LEU A 44 14.39 -0.32 -13.25
N HIS A 45 14.69 -1.51 -12.72
CA HIS A 45 15.26 -2.60 -13.51
C HIS A 45 14.32 -3.05 -14.63
N HIS A 46 13.01 -3.12 -14.36
CA HIS A 46 12.03 -3.48 -15.39
C HIS A 46 12.01 -2.42 -16.50
N ILE A 47 11.94 -1.13 -16.17
CA ILE A 47 11.99 -0.03 -17.15
C ILE A 47 13.28 -0.11 -18.01
N GLU A 48 14.44 -0.25 -17.36
CA GLU A 48 15.74 -0.37 -18.03
C GLU A 48 15.80 -1.59 -18.97
N LYS A 49 15.31 -2.75 -18.52
CA LYS A 49 15.31 -3.99 -19.29
C LYS A 49 14.45 -3.90 -20.55
N GLN A 50 13.40 -3.07 -20.55
CA GLN A 50 12.59 -2.79 -21.73
C GLN A 50 13.27 -1.82 -22.71
N GLY A 51 14.50 -1.35 -22.42
CA GLY A 51 15.22 -0.38 -23.26
C GLY A 51 14.61 1.01 -23.24
N ARG A 52 13.82 1.34 -22.21
CA ARG A 52 13.13 2.62 -22.08
C ARG A 52 14.03 3.68 -21.46
N VAL A 53 13.70 4.94 -21.73
CA VAL A 53 14.31 6.08 -21.03
C VAL A 53 13.98 5.95 -19.54
N LEU A 54 15.01 6.01 -18.71
CA LEU A 54 14.86 6.00 -17.25
C LEU A 54 14.06 7.22 -16.78
N PRO A 55 13.35 7.13 -15.64
CA PRO A 55 12.70 8.28 -15.05
C PRO A 55 13.75 9.36 -14.71
N SER A 56 13.38 10.62 -14.88
CA SER A 56 14.23 11.75 -14.49
C SER A 56 14.35 11.87 -12.98
N ARG A 57 13.32 11.44 -12.24
CA ARG A 57 13.25 11.60 -10.78
C ARG A 57 12.61 10.40 -10.11
N VAL A 58 13.13 10.09 -8.92
CA VAL A 58 12.59 9.03 -8.06
C VAL A 58 12.35 9.60 -6.66
N ILE A 59 11.16 9.38 -6.13
CA ILE A 59 10.79 9.77 -4.76
C ILE A 59 10.61 8.50 -3.95
N VAL A 60 11.28 8.44 -2.81
CA VAL A 60 11.34 7.26 -1.93
C VAL A 60 10.88 7.66 -0.55
N ASN A 61 9.88 6.97 0.00
CA ASN A 61 9.40 7.15 1.36
C ASN A 61 9.39 5.86 2.17
N ASP A 62 9.79 5.94 3.43
CA ASP A 62 9.42 4.96 4.46
C ASP A 62 9.30 5.65 5.83
N ILE A 63 8.57 5.02 6.76
CA ILE A 63 8.44 5.47 8.14
C ILE A 63 9.56 4.92 9.05
N SER A 64 10.11 3.75 8.71
CA SER A 64 11.16 3.07 9.45
C SER A 64 12.52 3.61 9.04
N ASP A 65 13.24 4.22 10.00
CA ASP A 65 14.59 4.73 9.80
C ASP A 65 15.56 3.68 9.25
N THR A 66 15.49 2.47 9.82
CA THR A 66 16.39 1.36 9.53
C THR A 66 16.15 0.82 8.13
N LEU A 67 14.88 0.62 7.76
CA LEU A 67 14.52 0.16 6.42
C LEU A 67 14.83 1.24 5.38
N PHE A 68 14.52 2.49 5.70
CA PHE A 68 14.82 3.63 4.85
C PHE A 68 16.32 3.78 4.52
N ASP A 69 17.19 3.61 5.52
CA ASP A 69 18.64 3.63 5.31
C ASP A 69 19.12 2.44 4.48
N GLN A 70 18.50 1.26 4.65
CA GLN A 70 18.75 0.11 3.78
C GLN A 70 18.30 0.39 2.34
N ALA A 71 17.15 1.02 2.12
CA ALA A 71 16.67 1.40 0.80
C ALA A 71 17.64 2.35 0.08
N LYS A 72 18.13 3.38 0.78
CA LYS A 72 19.18 4.27 0.27
C LYS A 72 20.44 3.50 -0.12
N ALA A 73 20.95 2.66 0.78
CA ALA A 73 22.14 1.87 0.53
C ALA A 73 21.96 0.94 -0.67
N ASN A 74 20.79 0.31 -0.80
CA ASN A 74 20.47 -0.55 -1.93
C ASN A 74 20.41 0.24 -3.25
N LEU A 75 19.83 1.45 -3.27
CA LEU A 75 19.83 2.30 -4.46
C LEU A 75 21.24 2.69 -4.91
N VAL A 76 22.13 3.03 -3.97
CA VAL A 76 23.55 3.30 -4.22
C VAL A 76 24.24 2.04 -4.77
N ASN A 77 24.09 0.90 -4.08
CA ASN A 77 24.76 -0.35 -4.42
C ASN A 77 24.35 -0.91 -5.79
N HIS A 78 23.12 -0.62 -6.24
CA HIS A 78 22.64 -1.00 -7.58
C HIS A 78 22.97 0.04 -8.66
N GLY A 79 23.68 1.13 -8.31
CA GLY A 79 24.12 2.18 -9.24
C GLY A 79 23.00 3.12 -9.70
N TRP A 80 21.84 3.12 -9.04
CA TRP A 80 20.70 3.93 -9.47
C TRP A 80 20.93 5.42 -9.26
N VAL A 81 21.68 5.79 -8.22
CA VAL A 81 22.06 7.18 -7.95
C VAL A 81 22.85 7.76 -9.13
N ASP A 82 23.75 6.99 -9.74
CA ASP A 82 24.55 7.46 -10.88
C ASP A 82 23.74 7.51 -12.19
N LYS A 83 22.84 6.54 -12.39
CA LYS A 83 22.03 6.43 -13.60
C LYS A 83 20.92 7.47 -13.70
N ILE A 84 20.27 7.77 -12.57
CA ILE A 84 19.15 8.71 -12.48
C ILE A 84 19.67 10.12 -12.17
N GLY A 85 20.84 10.21 -11.51
CA GLY A 85 21.46 11.46 -11.10
C GLY A 85 20.94 11.97 -9.74
N ASN A 86 21.18 13.25 -9.47
CA ASN A 86 20.87 13.91 -8.18
C ASN A 86 19.37 14.14 -7.92
N GLU A 87 18.48 13.51 -8.69
CA GLU A 87 17.03 13.68 -8.59
C GLU A 87 16.35 12.52 -7.83
N ILE A 88 17.09 11.81 -6.98
CA ILE A 88 16.47 10.90 -6.01
C ILE A 88 16.15 11.67 -4.73
N ILE A 89 14.86 11.81 -4.43
CA ILE A 89 14.34 12.51 -3.26
C ILE A 89 13.98 11.48 -2.20
N TYR A 90 14.57 11.64 -1.02
CA TYR A 90 14.37 10.74 0.11
C TYR A 90 13.49 11.42 1.17
N PHE A 91 12.40 10.76 1.58
CA PHE A 91 11.51 11.25 2.63
C PHE A 91 11.31 10.21 3.74
N LEU A 92 11.92 10.44 4.90
CA LEU A 92 11.69 9.65 6.12
C LEU A 92 10.49 10.22 6.87
N GLY A 93 9.47 9.40 7.10
CA GLY A 93 8.28 9.79 7.84
C GLY A 93 7.01 9.13 7.33
N LYS A 94 5.89 9.53 7.90
CA LYS A 94 4.58 9.04 7.48
C LYS A 94 4.14 9.69 6.18
N ILE A 95 3.38 8.96 5.36
CA ILE A 95 2.82 9.48 4.10
C ILE A 95 1.98 10.74 4.35
N ASP A 96 1.21 10.79 5.45
CA ASP A 96 0.37 11.95 5.77
C ASP A 96 1.14 13.21 6.18
N ASP A 97 2.45 13.09 6.44
CA ASP A 97 3.35 14.22 6.73
C ASP A 97 4.06 14.76 5.47
N ILE A 98 3.85 14.14 4.30
CA ILE A 98 4.48 14.60 3.04
C ILE A 98 3.93 15.97 2.68
N LYS A 99 4.81 16.97 2.70
CA LYS A 99 4.48 18.32 2.22
C LYS A 99 4.27 18.27 0.72
N THR A 100 3.05 18.57 0.27
CA THR A 100 2.69 18.63 -1.15
C THR A 100 3.60 19.56 -1.97
N GLU A 101 4.25 20.53 -1.32
CA GLU A 101 5.22 21.43 -1.96
C GLU A 101 6.46 20.72 -2.52
N LEU A 102 6.87 19.59 -1.94
CA LEU A 102 8.01 18.78 -2.40
C LEU A 102 7.75 18.09 -3.75
N VAL A 103 6.50 18.15 -4.22
CA VAL A 103 5.90 17.31 -5.25
C VAL A 103 4.90 18.10 -6.11
N LYS A 104 4.84 19.43 -5.93
CA LYS A 104 3.92 20.37 -6.63
C LYS A 104 4.00 20.33 -8.15
N GLU A 105 5.09 19.80 -8.70
CA GLU A 105 5.32 19.69 -10.15
C GLU A 105 5.05 18.28 -10.69
N THR A 106 4.72 17.35 -9.79
CA THR A 106 4.52 15.95 -10.10
C THR A 106 3.04 15.69 -10.21
N LYS A 107 2.53 15.44 -11.43
CA LYS A 107 1.14 15.04 -11.64
C LYS A 107 1.11 13.54 -11.85
N VAL A 108 0.86 12.80 -10.77
CA VAL A 108 0.65 11.36 -10.85
C VAL A 108 -0.43 11.07 -11.88
N ARG A 109 -0.09 10.28 -12.90
CA ARG A 109 -1.08 9.84 -13.91
C ARG A 109 -1.56 8.42 -13.63
N LEU A 110 -0.73 7.65 -12.96
CA LEU A 110 -0.98 6.26 -12.65
C LEU A 110 -0.55 5.99 -11.21
N GLY A 111 -1.42 5.37 -10.42
CA GLY A 111 -1.05 4.89 -9.11
C GLY A 111 -1.52 3.48 -8.83
N ILE A 112 -0.74 2.76 -8.04
CA ILE A 112 -0.99 1.37 -7.64
C ILE A 112 -0.82 1.27 -6.13
N ILE A 113 -1.88 0.85 -5.46
CA ILE A 113 -1.92 0.60 -4.02
C ILE A 113 -2.22 -0.87 -3.83
N GLY A 114 -1.51 -1.53 -2.92
CA GLY A 114 -1.84 -2.89 -2.54
C GLY A 114 -2.01 -3.04 -1.04
N VAL A 115 -3.07 -3.75 -0.66
CA VAL A 115 -3.48 -3.97 0.73
C VAL A 115 -3.92 -5.42 0.95
N TYR A 116 -4.00 -5.87 2.20
CA TYR A 116 -4.48 -7.21 2.49
C TYR A 116 -5.99 -7.34 2.32
N ASN A 117 -6.41 -8.46 1.73
CA ASN A 117 -7.82 -8.81 1.57
C ASN A 117 -8.38 -9.41 2.87
N LEU A 118 -9.59 -8.98 3.28
CA LEU A 118 -10.34 -9.58 4.38
C LEU A 118 -10.48 -11.10 4.26
N GLY A 119 -10.67 -11.64 3.05
CA GLY A 119 -10.74 -13.08 2.82
C GLY A 119 -9.49 -13.85 3.27
N TYR A 120 -8.36 -13.17 3.44
CA TYR A 120 -7.09 -13.77 3.87
C TYR A 120 -6.85 -13.72 5.38
N LEU A 121 -7.67 -13.01 6.15
CA LEU A 121 -7.45 -12.78 7.59
C LEU A 121 -7.25 -14.10 8.36
N LYS A 122 -8.08 -15.12 8.11
CA LYS A 122 -7.95 -16.43 8.77
C LYS A 122 -6.57 -17.04 8.56
N ASN A 123 -6.09 -17.07 7.32
CA ASN A 123 -4.77 -17.62 7.00
C ASN A 123 -3.66 -16.79 7.64
N ALA A 124 -3.82 -15.47 7.68
CA ALA A 124 -2.86 -14.60 8.34
C ALA A 124 -2.78 -14.83 9.84
N LEU A 125 -3.90 -15.06 10.55
CA LEU A 125 -3.89 -15.36 11.98
C LEU A 125 -3.11 -16.65 12.29
N TYR A 126 -3.21 -17.69 11.45
CA TYR A 126 -2.37 -18.88 11.62
C TYR A 126 -0.88 -18.59 11.36
N LEU A 127 -0.55 -17.77 10.36
CA LEU A 127 0.83 -17.32 10.15
C LEU A 127 1.34 -16.51 11.34
N TYR A 128 0.49 -15.68 11.94
CA TYR A 128 0.81 -14.91 13.13
C TYR A 128 1.07 -15.79 14.35
N GLN A 129 0.28 -16.85 14.53
CA GLN A 129 0.54 -17.85 15.57
C GLN A 129 1.92 -18.50 15.40
N GLN A 130 2.32 -18.81 14.17
CA GLN A 130 3.64 -19.38 13.86
C GLN A 130 4.81 -18.41 14.09
N ASN A 131 4.54 -17.10 14.07
CA ASN A 131 5.56 -16.04 14.16
C ASN A 131 5.38 -15.15 15.41
N ALA A 132 4.68 -15.64 16.43
CA ALA A 132 4.27 -14.86 17.60
C ALA A 132 5.46 -14.25 18.37
N GLU A 133 6.62 -14.90 18.33
CA GLU A 133 7.86 -14.40 18.91
C GLU A 133 8.36 -13.08 18.29
N ILE A 134 8.04 -12.85 17.00
CA ILE A 134 8.44 -11.66 16.25
C ILE A 134 7.40 -10.55 16.41
N ILE A 135 6.13 -10.88 16.20
CA ILE A 135 5.04 -9.89 16.07
C ILE A 135 4.27 -9.64 17.36
N GLY A 136 4.51 -10.42 18.41
CA GLY A 136 3.83 -10.35 19.71
C GLY A 136 2.85 -11.49 19.92
N THR A 137 2.40 -11.68 21.17
CA THR A 137 1.44 -12.74 21.51
C THR A 137 0.05 -12.23 21.88
N LYS A 138 -0.10 -10.95 22.24
CA LYS A 138 -1.36 -10.39 22.78
C LYS A 138 -2.09 -9.57 21.73
N PHE A 139 -3.11 -10.17 21.13
CA PHE A 139 -3.84 -9.61 19.98
C PHE A 139 -5.15 -8.95 20.40
N ASN A 140 -5.41 -7.80 19.79
CA ASN A 140 -6.71 -7.15 19.71
C ASN A 140 -7.16 -7.18 18.25
N VAL A 141 -8.35 -7.72 18.00
CA VAL A 141 -8.97 -7.73 16.67
C VAL A 141 -10.33 -7.05 16.75
N TYR A 142 -10.56 -6.06 15.89
CA TYR A 142 -11.80 -5.30 15.87
C TYR A 142 -12.17 -4.89 14.45
N PRO A 143 -13.47 -4.85 14.12
CA PRO A 143 -13.92 -4.35 12.83
C PRO A 143 -13.84 -2.81 12.82
N VAL A 144 -13.58 -2.27 11.64
CA VAL A 144 -13.62 -0.86 11.33
C VAL A 144 -14.73 -0.64 10.31
N TYR A 145 -15.68 0.22 10.63
CA TYR A 145 -16.83 0.54 9.79
C TYR A 145 -16.69 1.91 9.17
N LEU A 146 -17.12 2.03 7.92
CA LEU A 146 -17.33 3.31 7.28
C LEU A 146 -18.66 3.89 7.76
N ASN A 147 -18.63 5.07 8.37
CA ASN A 147 -19.81 5.88 8.62
C ASN A 147 -19.87 7.00 7.57
N ASN A 148 -20.90 6.96 6.73
CA ASN A 148 -21.15 7.99 5.73
C ASN A 148 -21.98 9.09 6.39
N ASP A 149 -21.29 10.04 7.03
CA ASP A 149 -21.88 11.33 7.37
C ASP A 149 -21.39 12.35 6.33
N GLU A 150 -22.30 13.18 5.83
CA GLU A 150 -22.42 13.73 4.45
C GLU A 150 -21.24 14.44 3.76
N ASP A 151 -20.00 14.38 4.24
CA ASP A 151 -18.79 14.83 3.53
C ASP A 151 -17.48 14.27 4.15
N ASN A 152 -17.58 13.49 5.23
CA ASN A 152 -16.43 12.97 5.96
C ASN A 152 -16.48 11.43 6.01
N LEU A 153 -15.43 10.81 5.49
CA LEU A 153 -15.15 9.39 5.73
C LEU A 153 -14.79 9.23 7.21
N ILE A 154 -15.79 8.95 8.05
CA ILE A 154 -15.60 8.68 9.48
C ILE A 154 -15.48 7.18 9.65
N LEU A 155 -14.49 6.75 10.43
CA LEU A 155 -14.25 5.35 10.72
C LEU A 155 -14.62 5.06 12.17
N GLU A 156 -15.51 4.09 12.35
CA GLU A 156 -16.01 3.67 13.66
C GLU A 156 -15.44 2.30 14.00
N HIS A 157 -14.98 2.13 15.25
CA HIS A 157 -14.51 0.83 15.72
C HIS A 157 -15.66 0.05 16.35
N GLY A 158 -15.81 -1.21 15.98
CA GLY A 158 -16.73 -2.13 16.66
C GLY A 158 -16.13 -2.73 17.92
N GLU A 159 -16.79 -3.77 18.42
CA GLU A 159 -16.34 -4.50 19.60
C GLU A 159 -14.95 -5.12 19.35
N THR A 160 -14.10 -5.11 20.38
CA THR A 160 -12.74 -5.65 20.30
C THR A 160 -12.68 -7.04 20.91
N ILE A 161 -12.15 -8.00 20.15
CA ILE A 161 -11.83 -9.33 20.64
C ILE A 161 -10.35 -9.33 21.04
N THR A 162 -10.09 -9.63 22.31
CA THR A 162 -8.74 -9.74 22.86
C THR A 162 -8.41 -11.19 23.17
N PHE A 163 -7.26 -11.66 22.71
CA PHE A 163 -6.81 -13.04 22.95
C PHE A 163 -5.29 -13.18 22.86
N ASP A 164 -4.77 -14.31 23.35
CA ASP A 164 -3.38 -14.71 23.10
C ASP A 164 -3.33 -15.61 21.86
N ILE A 165 -2.53 -15.23 20.86
CA ILE A 165 -2.44 -15.94 19.57
C ILE A 165 -1.93 -17.37 19.73
N THR A 166 -1.18 -17.67 20.79
CA THR A 166 -0.72 -19.05 21.06
C THR A 166 -1.90 -20.00 21.34
N ASN A 167 -3.03 -19.45 21.80
CA ASN A 167 -4.27 -20.17 22.06
C ASN A 167 -5.30 -20.00 20.92
N LEU A 168 -4.88 -19.58 19.73
CA LEU A 168 -5.79 -19.43 18.58
C LEU A 168 -6.53 -20.75 18.32
N SER A 169 -7.86 -20.68 18.38
CA SER A 169 -8.78 -21.79 18.14
C SER A 169 -9.83 -21.40 17.10
N ASP A 170 -10.55 -22.40 16.57
CA ASP A 170 -11.66 -22.14 15.66
C ASP A 170 -12.77 -21.30 16.32
N ASP A 171 -12.96 -21.40 17.64
CA ASP A 171 -13.94 -20.59 18.37
C ASP A 171 -13.56 -19.09 18.35
N ILE A 172 -12.27 -18.76 18.51
CA ILE A 172 -11.79 -17.38 18.41
C ILE A 172 -11.96 -16.87 16.98
N ILE A 173 -11.61 -17.70 15.99
CA ILE A 173 -11.78 -17.36 14.57
C ILE A 173 -13.26 -17.09 14.27
N ASN A 174 -14.16 -17.93 14.76
CA ASN A 174 -15.60 -17.76 14.60
C ASN A 174 -16.11 -16.50 15.30
N GLN A 175 -15.61 -16.17 16.49
CA GLN A 175 -15.91 -14.92 17.17
C GLN A 175 -15.49 -13.71 16.31
N ILE A 176 -14.28 -13.72 15.73
CA ILE A 176 -13.81 -12.65 14.85
C ILE A 176 -14.71 -12.49 13.63
N HIS A 177 -15.11 -13.59 12.97
CA HIS A 177 -16.02 -13.54 11.83
C HIS A 177 -17.44 -13.07 12.21
N ASN A 178 -17.92 -13.45 13.39
CA ASN A 178 -19.26 -13.08 13.87
C ASN A 178 -19.30 -11.68 14.47
N ASN A 179 -18.16 -11.13 14.90
CA ASN A 179 -17.98 -9.75 15.37
C ASN A 179 -17.87 -8.78 14.20
N VAL A 180 -18.71 -8.99 13.20
CA VAL A 180 -18.87 -8.13 12.04
C VAL A 180 -20.36 -7.84 11.96
N ASP A 181 -20.75 -6.58 12.18
CA ASP A 181 -22.05 -6.11 11.75
C ASP A 181 -22.24 -6.48 10.27
N GLN A 182 -23.29 -7.24 9.98
CA GLN A 182 -23.62 -7.68 8.63
C GLN A 182 -24.08 -6.52 7.72
N SER A 183 -24.15 -5.30 8.24
CA SER A 183 -24.28 -4.12 7.41
C SER A 183 -23.15 -4.04 6.37
N LYS A 184 -23.44 -3.48 5.19
CA LYS A 184 -22.47 -3.30 4.09
C LYS A 184 -21.39 -2.25 4.40
N ARG A 185 -21.17 -1.91 5.67
CA ARG A 185 -20.32 -0.80 6.12
C ARG A 185 -18.92 -1.24 6.55
N LEU A 186 -18.65 -2.55 6.63
CA LEU A 186 -17.34 -3.04 7.07
C LEU A 186 -16.25 -2.59 6.09
N TYR A 187 -15.38 -1.68 6.52
CA TYR A 187 -14.23 -1.20 5.76
C TYR A 187 -13.05 -2.16 5.88
N ALA A 188 -12.70 -2.56 7.10
CA ALA A 188 -11.60 -3.48 7.35
C ALA A 188 -11.76 -4.22 8.68
N GLN A 189 -11.08 -5.35 8.83
CA GLN A 189 -10.74 -5.89 10.15
C GLN A 189 -9.33 -5.42 10.54
N CYS A 190 -9.21 -4.77 11.69
CA CYS A 190 -7.92 -4.39 12.26
C CYS A 190 -7.39 -5.49 13.18
N VAL A 191 -6.11 -5.79 13.05
CA VAL A 191 -5.33 -6.68 13.91
C VAL A 191 -4.22 -5.85 14.54
N TYR A 192 -4.16 -5.85 15.86
CA TYR A 192 -3.18 -5.10 16.63
C TYR A 192 -2.55 -5.94 17.73
N THR A 193 -1.22 -5.94 17.86
CA THR A 193 -0.55 -6.54 19.01
C THR A 193 -0.24 -5.49 20.07
N THR A 194 -0.65 -5.75 21.31
CA THR A 194 -0.50 -4.80 22.41
C THR A 194 0.91 -4.77 22.99
N ASP A 195 1.68 -5.83 22.79
CA ASP A 195 3.02 -6.02 23.34
C ASP A 195 4.15 -5.66 22.36
N LYS A 196 3.90 -5.69 21.05
CA LYS A 196 4.87 -5.32 20.01
C LYS A 196 4.38 -4.21 19.08
N HIS A 197 3.16 -3.72 19.27
CA HIS A 197 2.58 -2.64 18.48
C HIS A 197 2.50 -2.94 16.98
N PHE A 198 2.41 -4.22 16.61
CA PHE A 198 2.15 -4.61 15.22
C PHE A 198 0.73 -4.20 14.84
N VAL A 199 0.56 -3.63 13.65
CA VAL A 199 -0.74 -3.22 13.10
C VAL A 199 -0.88 -3.85 11.72
N SER A 200 -2.05 -4.42 11.43
CA SER A 200 -2.43 -4.88 10.10
C SER A 200 -3.93 -4.71 9.89
N HIS A 201 -4.32 -4.19 8.74
CA HIS A 201 -5.71 -4.08 8.33
C HIS A 201 -5.99 -4.99 7.14
N TYR A 202 -7.16 -5.63 7.19
CA TYR A 202 -7.65 -6.55 6.18
C TYR A 202 -8.95 -6.00 5.60
N PHE A 203 -8.89 -5.53 4.36
CA PHE A 203 -9.92 -4.69 3.78
C PHE A 203 -11.01 -5.50 3.11
N ASN A 204 -12.25 -5.03 3.26
CA ASN A 204 -13.37 -5.47 2.42
C ASN A 204 -13.23 -4.80 1.04
N ASP A 205 -13.23 -5.58 -0.03
CA ASP A 205 -13.01 -5.06 -1.39
C ASP A 205 -14.12 -4.11 -1.87
N GLY A 206 -15.37 -4.43 -1.56
CA GLY A 206 -16.54 -3.61 -1.89
C GLY A 206 -16.47 -2.23 -1.24
N VAL A 207 -16.25 -2.17 0.07
CA VAL A 207 -16.20 -0.90 0.81
C VAL A 207 -14.91 -0.13 0.52
N LEU A 208 -13.77 -0.82 0.36
CA LEU A 208 -12.52 -0.19 -0.08
C LEU A 208 -12.70 0.50 -1.43
N LYS A 209 -13.42 -0.13 -2.37
CA LYS A 209 -13.75 0.46 -3.65
C LYS A 209 -14.49 1.78 -3.48
N GLU A 210 -15.53 1.81 -2.64
CA GLU A 210 -16.30 3.03 -2.36
C GLU A 210 -15.42 4.16 -1.81
N VAL A 211 -14.53 3.85 -0.85
CA VAL A 211 -13.58 4.81 -0.26
C VAL A 211 -12.63 5.37 -1.32
N ILE A 212 -11.99 4.49 -2.11
CA ILE A 212 -11.05 4.91 -3.16
C ILE A 212 -11.77 5.74 -4.23
N HIS A 213 -12.97 5.36 -4.67
CA HIS A 213 -13.75 6.15 -5.62
C HIS A 213 -14.14 7.53 -5.07
N GLY A 214 -14.47 7.63 -3.78
CA GLY A 214 -14.76 8.89 -3.12
C GLY A 214 -13.53 9.81 -3.00
N ILE A 215 -12.34 9.24 -2.84
CA ILE A 215 -11.08 10.00 -2.77
C ILE A 215 -10.60 10.38 -4.18
N PHE A 216 -10.52 9.44 -5.13
CA PHE A 216 -9.98 9.67 -6.46
C PHE A 216 -11.09 9.93 -7.51
N ILE A 217 -11.93 10.94 -7.25
CA ILE A 217 -13.00 11.35 -8.17
C ILE A 217 -12.41 11.78 -9.53
N GLY A 218 -12.92 11.21 -10.62
CA GLY A 218 -12.48 11.50 -11.99
C GLY A 218 -11.36 10.58 -12.53
N TYR A 219 -10.93 9.62 -11.73
CA TYR A 219 -9.97 8.58 -12.14
C TYR A 219 -10.69 7.31 -12.58
N ASN A 220 -10.11 6.61 -13.54
CA ASN A 220 -10.49 5.22 -13.82
C ASN A 220 -9.85 4.34 -12.76
N ILE A 221 -10.67 3.56 -12.05
CA ILE A 221 -10.22 2.71 -10.94
C ILE A 221 -10.52 1.25 -11.29
N ASP A 222 -9.46 0.45 -11.32
CA ASP A 222 -9.51 -0.99 -11.46
C ASP A 222 -9.07 -1.64 -10.14
N ILE A 223 -9.77 -2.70 -9.73
CA ILE A 223 -9.45 -3.45 -8.50
C ILE A 223 -9.29 -4.92 -8.84
N TYR A 224 -8.18 -5.49 -8.40
CA TYR A 224 -7.81 -6.88 -8.62
C TYR A 224 -7.63 -7.59 -7.29
N GLN A 225 -8.07 -8.84 -7.20
CA GLN A 225 -7.68 -9.73 -6.11
C GLN A 225 -6.53 -10.60 -6.61
N GLU A 226 -5.40 -10.56 -5.90
CA GLU A 226 -4.14 -11.11 -6.36
C GLU A 226 -3.45 -11.92 -5.25
N GLY A 227 -2.61 -12.85 -5.66
CA GLY A 227 -1.84 -13.73 -4.77
C GLY A 227 -2.58 -14.96 -4.26
N ASP A 228 -1.84 -15.83 -3.59
CA ASP A 228 -2.34 -17.10 -3.10
C ASP A 228 -3.58 -16.91 -2.21
N ASN A 229 -4.67 -17.58 -2.58
CA ASN A 229 -5.98 -17.45 -1.93
C ASN A 229 -6.52 -16.00 -1.88
N GLY A 230 -6.16 -15.15 -2.86
CA GLY A 230 -6.62 -13.77 -2.93
C GLY A 230 -6.06 -12.89 -1.82
N ARG A 231 -4.82 -13.14 -1.36
CA ARG A 231 -4.16 -12.46 -0.25
C ARG A 231 -4.20 -10.94 -0.33
N TYR A 232 -4.07 -10.38 -1.53
CA TYR A 232 -3.97 -8.96 -1.76
C TYR A 232 -5.16 -8.43 -2.53
N ILE A 233 -5.58 -7.21 -2.20
CA ILE A 233 -6.36 -6.35 -3.07
C ILE A 233 -5.40 -5.32 -3.67
N VAL A 234 -5.31 -5.29 -5.00
CA VAL A 234 -4.51 -4.32 -5.73
C VAL A 234 -5.44 -3.32 -6.39
N VAL A 235 -5.32 -2.06 -6.02
CA VAL A 235 -6.08 -0.94 -6.54
C VAL A 235 -5.18 -0.18 -7.51
N LYS A 236 -5.60 -0.13 -8.77
CA LYS A 236 -4.98 0.70 -9.81
C LYS A 236 -5.90 1.88 -10.08
N PHE A 237 -5.35 3.08 -10.10
CA PHE A 237 -6.06 4.28 -10.53
C PHE A 237 -5.29 5.02 -11.61
N GLN A 238 -6.01 5.52 -12.61
CA GLN A 238 -5.45 6.21 -13.76
C GLN A 238 -6.20 7.50 -14.04
N CYS A 239 -5.45 8.60 -14.15
CA CYS A 239 -6.02 9.90 -14.50
C CYS A 239 -6.57 9.84 -15.92
N THR A 240 -7.81 10.30 -16.09
CA THR A 240 -8.48 10.35 -17.39
C THR A 240 -8.16 11.61 -18.18
N LYS A 241 -7.57 12.62 -17.54
CA LYS A 241 -7.18 13.89 -18.17
C LYS A 241 -5.80 13.74 -18.83
N GLU A 242 -5.66 14.27 -20.04
CA GLU A 242 -4.36 14.36 -20.71
C GLU A 242 -3.41 15.26 -19.91
N THR A 243 -2.44 14.65 -19.23
CA THR A 243 -1.32 15.38 -18.60
C THR A 243 -0.15 15.34 -19.57
N GLY A 244 -0.02 16.38 -20.40
CA GLY A 244 0.87 16.39 -21.55
C GLY A 244 2.38 16.45 -21.29
N ASN A 245 2.96 15.68 -20.37
CA ASN A 245 4.42 15.66 -20.10
C ASN A 245 4.93 14.32 -19.51
N GLY A 246 4.46 13.19 -20.03
CA GLY A 246 4.84 11.86 -19.55
C GLY A 246 4.07 11.39 -18.33
N ILE A 247 4.40 10.18 -17.87
CA ILE A 247 3.71 9.48 -16.79
C ILE A 247 4.52 9.61 -15.51
N THR A 248 3.90 10.16 -14.46
CA THR A 248 4.34 9.90 -13.09
C THR A 248 3.63 8.63 -12.61
N LEU A 249 4.41 7.61 -12.24
CA LEU A 249 3.96 6.37 -11.62
C LEU A 249 4.12 6.48 -10.10
N MET A 250 3.04 6.24 -9.36
CA MET A 250 3.06 6.15 -7.91
C MET A 250 2.73 4.74 -7.43
N THR A 251 3.46 4.26 -6.43
CA THR A 251 3.25 2.94 -5.85
C THR A 251 3.22 3.04 -4.33
N SER A 252 2.33 2.26 -3.71
CA SER A 252 2.31 2.00 -2.27
C SER A 252 1.94 0.53 -2.08
N LEU A 253 2.96 -0.33 -2.09
CA LEU A 253 2.79 -1.78 -1.98
C LEU A 253 3.02 -2.21 -0.52
N ASN A 254 3.19 -3.52 -0.28
CA ASN A 254 3.51 -4.08 1.05
C ASN A 254 2.45 -3.82 2.13
N ASN A 255 1.20 -3.55 1.75
CA ASN A 255 0.15 -3.20 2.70
C ASN A 255 0.54 -1.99 3.58
N VAL A 256 1.28 -1.01 3.04
CA VAL A 256 1.76 0.15 3.82
C VAL A 256 0.59 0.90 4.46
N LEU A 257 -0.48 1.13 3.70
CA LEU A 257 -1.71 1.70 4.26
C LEU A 257 -2.31 0.79 5.33
N GLY A 258 -2.29 -0.54 5.15
CA GLY A 258 -2.81 -1.44 6.16
C GLY A 258 -1.94 -1.58 7.42
N ASN A 259 -0.68 -1.12 7.41
CA ASN A 259 0.24 -1.22 8.56
C ASN A 259 0.33 0.06 9.41
N ILE A 260 -0.54 1.05 9.13
CA ILE A 260 -0.68 2.29 9.90
C ILE A 260 -2.06 2.37 10.53
N THR A 261 -2.23 3.24 11.52
CA THR A 261 -3.53 3.43 12.17
C THR A 261 -4.57 3.97 11.20
N THR A 262 -5.83 3.66 11.45
CA THR A 262 -6.94 3.94 10.55
C THR A 262 -7.09 5.44 10.23
N ASP A 263 -6.95 6.33 11.22
CA ASP A 263 -6.95 7.78 11.00
C ASP A 263 -5.83 8.25 10.05
N THR A 264 -4.67 7.60 10.15
CA THR A 264 -3.51 7.89 9.29
C THR A 264 -3.75 7.38 7.86
N GLN A 265 -4.53 6.31 7.67
CA GLN A 265 -4.86 5.77 6.34
C GLN A 265 -5.60 6.77 5.47
N ILE A 266 -6.69 7.35 5.98
CA ILE A 266 -7.50 8.31 5.22
C ILE A 266 -6.71 9.58 4.94
N LYS A 267 -5.93 10.07 5.92
CA LYS A 267 -5.04 11.22 5.70
C LYS A 267 -3.96 10.91 4.65
N SER A 268 -3.35 9.73 4.70
CA SER A 268 -2.37 9.29 3.72
C SER A 268 -2.98 9.25 2.33
N LEU A 269 -4.16 8.63 2.16
CA LEU A 269 -4.87 8.60 0.89
C LEU A 269 -5.21 10.00 0.35
N ARG A 270 -5.60 10.94 1.22
CA ARG A 270 -5.82 12.35 0.84
C ARG A 270 -4.53 13.05 0.43
N VAL A 271 -3.42 12.81 1.13
CA VAL A 271 -2.11 13.32 0.71
C VAL A 271 -1.73 12.74 -0.63
N LEU A 272 -1.86 11.41 -0.82
CA LEU A 272 -1.66 10.75 -2.11
C LEU A 272 -2.51 11.42 -3.18
N LYS A 273 -3.81 11.64 -2.98
CA LYS A 273 -4.68 12.39 -3.92
C LYS A 273 -4.12 13.76 -4.29
N ASN A 274 -3.65 14.53 -3.31
CA ASN A 274 -3.06 15.84 -3.56
C ASN A 274 -1.71 15.79 -4.29
N LEU A 275 -1.05 14.63 -4.35
CA LEU A 275 0.11 14.41 -5.23
C LEU A 275 -0.28 14.21 -6.69
N ILE A 276 -1.57 13.96 -6.95
CA ILE A 276 -2.07 13.58 -8.26
C ILE A 276 -2.76 14.77 -8.96
N ASP A 277 -3.45 15.62 -8.20
CA ASP A 277 -4.18 16.80 -8.70
C ASP A 277 -3.30 18.06 -8.91
#